data_AF-A0A3P9N9R8-F1
#
_entry.id   AF-A0A3P9N9R8-F1
#
_cell.length_a   1.000
_cell.length_b   1.000
_cell.length_c   1.000
_cell.angle_alpha   90.00
_cell.angle_beta   90.00
_cell.angle_gamma   90.00
#
_symmetry.space_group_name_H-M   'P 1'
#
loop_
_entity.id
_entity.type
_entity.pdbx_description
1 polymer ?
#
loop_
_entity_poly.entity_id
_entity_poly.type
_entity_poly.pdbx_seq_one_letter_code
_entity_poly.pdbx_strand_id
1 'polypeptide(L)'
;MKNPEISMVIILLGGIKHHHQMHHSLQYIYTASTGINSFPDFVAVGLVDGTEVMYYDSDIRKAIPKQDWMRKVTEDDPQYWDFQSQGLYETQMSFINSIEVAKKRLNQSRGVHIFQNMYGCEIDDEYERVEGWESFGYDGEDFIAFDLKTERWSAPVHQAFITKNKWDYDKMKVAETKNYITQTCPAWLKKYLKYGKNSLVRTDHPSVYFLQKSSSSQVSCHATGFYPSRAEMFWRKDGEEIHEDVNKGEILPNNDGTFQMRVDLDLSSISSDDWMRYECVFQLSGLKEDLVTKLEKEKIRTNKKQCNCSVLLSRKEKCQFVCSKTNTDIELKQYSDLGEIFFRFPLKCIYCFIVLIFLHNNPSKKGIL
;
A
#
# COMPACT_ATOMS: atom_id res chain seq x y z
N MET A 1 1.28 -56.21 -32.14
CA MET A 1 1.82 -55.35 -31.07
C MET A 1 0.94 -54.09 -31.07
N LYS A 2 -0.21 -53.96 -30.38
CA LYS A 2 -0.46 -53.92 -28.90
C LYS A 2 0.72 -53.24 -28.20
N ASN A 3 0.62 -52.11 -27.50
CA ASN A 3 -0.50 -51.38 -26.89
C ASN A 3 0.03 -49.95 -26.52
N PRO A 4 -0.66 -49.05 -25.79
CA PRO A 4 -1.39 -47.89 -26.30
C PRO A 4 -0.99 -46.56 -25.61
N GLU A 5 -1.82 -45.54 -25.82
CA GLU A 5 -1.90 -44.23 -25.16
C GLU A 5 -1.38 -44.16 -23.71
N ILE A 6 -0.52 -43.17 -23.44
CA ILE A 6 -0.43 -42.57 -22.12
C ILE A 6 -1.20 -41.25 -22.20
N SER A 7 -2.50 -41.39 -21.91
CA SER A 7 -3.34 -40.32 -21.41
C SER A 7 -2.62 -39.67 -20.23
N MET A 8 -2.22 -38.41 -20.36
CA MET A 8 -1.78 -37.61 -19.22
C MET A 8 -3.04 -37.32 -18.40
N VAL A 9 -3.38 -38.24 -17.51
CA VAL A 9 -4.40 -38.03 -16.50
C VAL A 9 -3.90 -36.88 -15.62
N ILE A 10 -4.49 -35.70 -15.78
CA ILE A 10 -4.47 -34.66 -14.76
C ILE A 10 -5.25 -35.24 -13.59
N ILE A 11 -4.53 -35.90 -12.70
CA ILE A 11 -5.07 -36.35 -11.43
C ILE A 11 -5.25 -35.08 -10.59
N LEU A 12 -6.46 -34.51 -10.64
CA LEU A 12 -7.00 -33.63 -9.61
C LEU A 12 -7.07 -34.43 -8.30
N LEU A 13 -5.97 -34.47 -7.56
CA LEU A 13 -5.95 -34.97 -6.20
C LEU A 13 -5.63 -33.83 -5.24
N GLY A 14 -6.68 -33.42 -4.54
CA GLY A 14 -6.60 -32.78 -3.24
C GLY A 14 -6.21 -31.32 -3.31
N GLY A 15 -7.09 -30.46 -2.78
CA GLY A 15 -6.67 -29.12 -2.39
C GLY A 15 -5.35 -29.26 -1.62
N ILE A 16 -4.31 -28.61 -2.13
CA ILE A 16 -3.14 -28.32 -1.33
C ILE A 16 -3.73 -27.60 -0.14
N LYS A 17 -3.81 -28.28 1.01
CA LYS A 17 -3.90 -27.57 2.27
C LYS A 17 -2.62 -26.76 2.27
N HIS A 18 -2.70 -25.50 1.85
CA HIS A 18 -1.70 -24.53 2.20
C HIS A 18 -1.70 -24.56 3.72
N HIS A 19 -0.78 -25.33 4.30
CA HIS A 19 -0.34 -25.05 5.64
C HIS A 19 0.06 -23.58 5.57
N HIS A 20 -0.73 -22.72 6.20
CA HIS A 20 -0.44 -21.29 6.24
C HIS A 20 0.85 -21.14 7.02
N GLN A 21 1.94 -21.13 6.27
CA GLN A 21 3.28 -20.85 6.76
C GLN A 21 3.23 -19.44 7.33
N MET A 22 3.27 -19.33 8.66
CA MET A 22 3.31 -18.04 9.33
C MET A 22 4.75 -17.54 9.24
N HIS A 23 4.97 -16.63 8.31
CA HIS A 23 6.22 -15.88 8.25
C HIS A 23 6.04 -14.54 8.95
N HIS A 24 7.02 -14.13 9.73
CA HIS A 24 7.05 -12.81 10.35
C HIS A 24 8.23 -12.01 9.81
N SER A 25 8.04 -10.71 9.60
CA SER A 25 9.05 -9.84 8.99
C SER A 25 9.35 -8.61 9.85
N LEU A 26 10.63 -8.23 9.89
CA LEU A 26 11.11 -6.95 10.40
C LEU A 26 11.85 -6.23 9.28
N GLN A 27 11.38 -5.04 8.93
CA GLN A 27 11.96 -4.24 7.85
C GLN A 27 12.18 -2.81 8.32
N TYR A 28 13.31 -2.23 7.92
CA TYR A 28 13.61 -0.82 8.08
C TYR A 28 13.78 -0.18 6.71
N ILE A 29 13.22 1.02 6.56
CA ILE A 29 13.30 1.84 5.34
C ILE A 29 13.80 3.21 5.74
N TYR A 30 15.02 3.54 5.33
CA TYR A 30 15.65 4.82 5.57
C TYR A 30 15.74 5.60 4.27
N THR A 31 15.35 6.86 4.30
CA THR A 31 15.36 7.74 3.13
C THR A 31 15.99 9.06 3.52
N ALA A 32 17.07 9.43 2.82
CA ALA A 32 17.60 10.79 2.85
C ALA A 32 17.26 11.50 1.55
N SER A 33 17.01 12.80 1.63
CA SER A 33 16.83 13.65 0.46
C SER A 33 17.58 14.97 0.62
N THR A 34 17.95 15.59 -0.49
CA THR A 34 18.49 16.96 -0.50
C THR A 34 17.72 17.80 -1.50
N GLY A 35 17.44 19.06 -1.15
CA GLY A 35 16.76 20.02 -2.04
C GLY A 35 15.23 20.04 -1.97
N ILE A 36 14.61 19.39 -0.97
CA ILE A 36 13.16 19.41 -0.74
C ILE A 36 12.84 20.20 0.55
N ASN A 37 12.62 21.51 0.43
CA ASN A 37 12.46 22.39 1.60
C ASN A 37 11.22 22.11 2.48
N SER A 38 10.25 21.32 1.98
CA SER A 38 9.00 21.01 2.69
C SER A 38 8.95 19.60 3.28
N PHE A 39 10.05 18.86 3.24
CA PHE A 39 10.14 17.48 3.70
C PHE A 39 11.42 17.30 4.55
N PRO A 40 11.41 16.47 5.60
CA PRO A 40 12.61 16.22 6.38
C PRO A 40 13.74 15.67 5.50
N ASP A 41 14.96 16.15 5.72
CA ASP A 41 16.16 15.70 5.00
C ASP A 41 16.43 14.20 5.22
N PHE A 42 15.96 13.62 6.32
CA PHE A 42 16.04 12.18 6.60
C PHE A 42 14.80 11.67 7.32
N VAL A 43 14.32 10.49 6.90
CA VAL A 43 13.22 9.76 7.52
C VAL A 43 13.61 8.29 7.66
N ALA A 44 13.30 7.70 8.81
CA ALA A 44 13.48 6.28 9.08
C ALA A 44 12.18 5.67 9.60
N VAL A 45 11.79 4.56 8.99
CA VAL A 45 10.57 3.81 9.32
C VAL A 45 10.94 2.37 9.64
N GLY A 46 10.40 1.83 10.72
CA GLY A 46 10.47 0.40 11.07
C GLY A 46 9.10 -0.25 10.94
N LEU A 47 9.05 -1.41 10.29
CA LEU A 47 7.84 -2.19 10.02
C LEU A 47 7.96 -3.58 10.63
N VAL A 48 6.90 -4.05 11.28
CA VAL A 48 6.71 -5.46 11.66
C VAL A 48 5.47 -5.96 10.94
N ASP A 49 5.62 -6.98 10.08
CA ASP A 49 4.55 -7.51 9.23
C ASP A 49 3.81 -6.42 8.44
N GLY A 50 4.58 -5.48 7.85
CA GLY A 50 4.06 -4.34 7.11
C GLY A 50 3.41 -3.24 7.97
N THR A 51 3.31 -3.43 9.28
CA THR A 51 2.76 -2.44 10.21
C THR A 51 3.85 -1.53 10.75
N GLU A 52 3.65 -0.22 10.66
CA GLU A 52 4.60 0.76 11.19
C GLU A 52 4.70 0.69 12.73
N VAL A 53 5.90 0.43 13.25
CA VAL A 53 6.18 0.31 14.68
C VAL A 53 7.12 1.39 15.22
N MET A 54 7.97 1.95 14.36
CA MET A 54 8.96 2.98 14.71
C MET A 54 9.01 4.04 13.61
N TYR A 55 9.12 5.30 14.03
CA TYR A 55 9.29 6.44 13.15
C TYR A 55 10.36 7.39 13.69
N TYR A 56 11.15 7.97 12.79
CA TYR A 56 12.09 9.05 13.05
C TYR A 56 12.13 9.98 11.83
N ASP A 57 12.27 11.28 12.08
CA ASP A 57 12.64 12.24 11.04
C ASP A 57 13.66 13.26 11.55
N SER A 58 14.33 13.96 10.62
CA SER A 58 15.38 14.93 10.90
C SER A 58 14.92 16.22 11.57
N ASP A 59 13.60 16.49 11.63
CA ASP A 59 13.01 17.67 12.24
C ASP A 59 12.71 17.41 13.72
N ILE A 60 12.11 16.26 14.02
CA ILE A 60 11.81 15.78 15.38
C ILE A 60 13.09 15.28 16.07
N ARG A 61 13.96 14.60 15.32
CA ARG A 61 15.21 13.97 15.78
C ARG A 61 15.05 13.01 16.94
N LYS A 62 13.90 12.33 17.01
CA LYS A 62 13.61 11.30 18.01
C LYS A 62 12.94 10.12 17.36
N ALA A 63 13.42 8.93 17.71
CA ALA A 63 12.75 7.67 17.38
C ALA A 63 11.55 7.53 18.31
N ILE A 64 10.35 7.37 17.73
CA ILE A 64 9.10 7.28 18.48
C ILE A 64 8.36 5.98 18.15
N PRO A 65 7.68 5.37 19.14
CA PRO A 65 6.82 4.23 18.89
C PRO A 65 5.56 4.64 18.11
N LYS A 66 5.16 3.82 17.15
CA LYS A 66 3.93 4.02 16.35
C LYS A 66 2.82 3.04 16.74
N GLN A 67 3.14 2.03 17.54
CA GLN A 67 2.19 1.10 18.13
C GLN A 67 2.23 1.19 19.66
N ASP A 68 1.07 1.10 20.32
CA ASP A 68 1.00 1.17 21.79
C ASP A 68 1.81 0.07 22.48
N TRP A 69 1.82 -1.13 21.89
CA TRP A 69 2.57 -2.27 22.44
C TRP A 69 4.09 -2.08 22.35
N MET A 70 4.59 -1.19 21.50
CA MET A 70 6.02 -0.85 21.46
C MET A 70 6.48 -0.12 22.73
N ARG A 71 5.57 0.43 23.55
CA ARG A 71 5.94 1.01 24.85
C ARG A 71 6.54 -0.01 25.82
N LYS A 72 6.21 -1.31 25.66
CA LYS A 72 6.80 -2.40 26.46
C LYS A 72 8.32 -2.52 26.29
N VAL A 73 8.87 -2.10 25.15
CA VAL A 73 10.34 -2.08 24.97
C VAL A 73 11.00 -1.14 25.99
N THR A 74 10.32 -0.05 26.35
CA THR A 74 10.81 0.95 27.31
C THR A 74 10.73 0.44 28.75
N GLU A 75 9.80 -0.47 29.05
CA GLU A 75 9.72 -1.14 30.34
C GLU A 75 10.92 -2.08 30.55
N ASP A 76 11.31 -2.81 29.49
CA ASP A 76 12.45 -3.73 29.52
C ASP A 76 13.82 -3.01 29.37
N ASP A 77 13.86 -1.94 28.59
CA ASP A 77 15.05 -1.13 28.32
C ASP A 77 14.67 0.37 28.24
N PRO A 78 14.79 1.10 29.36
CA PRO A 78 14.46 2.52 29.41
C PRO A 78 15.28 3.41 28.47
N GLN A 79 16.47 2.97 28.04
CA GLN A 79 17.35 3.74 27.16
C GLN A 79 17.17 3.42 25.67
N TYR A 80 16.29 2.45 25.35
CA TYR A 80 16.11 1.96 23.99
C TYR A 80 15.85 3.08 22.98
N TRP A 81 14.91 4.00 23.25
CA TRP A 81 14.54 5.06 22.30
C TRP A 81 15.64 6.12 22.15
N ASP A 82 16.37 6.41 23.21
CA ASP A 82 17.50 7.35 23.16
C ASP A 82 18.65 6.75 22.34
N PHE A 83 18.93 5.45 22.54
CA PHE A 83 19.91 4.71 21.74
C PHE A 83 19.52 4.68 20.25
N GLN A 84 18.25 4.37 19.94
CA GLN A 84 17.75 4.41 18.55
C GLN A 84 17.85 5.82 17.94
N SER A 85 17.49 6.86 18.70
CA SER A 85 17.54 8.24 18.23
C SER A 85 18.97 8.69 17.90
N GLN A 86 19.95 8.32 18.73
CA GLN A 86 21.35 8.63 18.50
C GLN A 86 21.90 7.91 17.27
N GLY A 87 21.63 6.61 17.14
CA GLY A 87 22.06 5.83 15.97
C GLY A 87 21.46 6.35 14.66
N LEU A 88 20.19 6.76 14.67
CA LEU A 88 19.52 7.33 13.50
C LEU A 88 20.04 8.73 13.15
N TYR A 89 20.42 9.54 14.14
CA TYR A 89 21.08 10.82 13.90
C TYR A 89 22.45 10.64 13.21
N GLU A 90 23.26 9.67 13.63
CA GLU A 90 24.53 9.35 12.97
C GLU A 90 24.31 8.81 11.56
N THR A 91 23.29 7.96 11.37
CA THR A 91 22.89 7.41 10.08
C THR A 91 22.44 8.53 9.13
N GLN A 92 21.63 9.48 9.60
CA GLN A 92 21.23 10.67 8.84
C GLN A 92 22.45 11.41 8.28
N MET A 93 23.45 11.70 9.12
CA MET A 93 24.66 12.41 8.69
C MET A 93 25.44 11.62 7.62
N SER A 94 25.52 10.29 7.79
CA SER A 94 26.15 9.40 6.82
C SER A 94 25.43 9.39 5.47
N PHE A 95 24.09 9.39 5.46
CA PHE A 95 23.29 9.36 4.24
C PHE A 95 23.39 10.67 3.46
N ILE A 96 23.32 11.82 4.14
CA ILE A 96 23.51 13.13 3.51
C ILE A 96 24.90 13.24 2.88
N ASN A 97 25.94 12.79 3.59
CA ASN A 97 27.29 12.72 3.02
C ASN A 97 27.38 11.76 1.82
N SER A 98 26.65 10.64 1.86
CA SER A 98 26.58 9.69 0.74
C SER A 98 25.98 10.32 -0.52
N ILE A 99 24.94 11.15 -0.38
CA ILE A 99 24.37 11.94 -1.48
C ILE A 99 25.42 12.91 -2.05
N GLU A 100 26.16 13.63 -1.22
CA GLU A 100 27.19 14.57 -1.68
C GLU A 100 28.36 13.87 -2.39
N VAL A 101 28.73 12.68 -1.95
CA VAL A 101 29.72 11.84 -2.63
C VAL A 101 29.18 11.31 -3.96
N ALA A 102 27.94 10.86 -4.01
CA ALA A 102 27.29 10.38 -5.23
C ALA A 102 27.20 11.49 -6.28
N LYS A 103 26.73 12.69 -5.88
CA LYS A 103 26.67 13.87 -6.75
C LYS A 103 28.00 14.18 -7.43
N LYS A 104 29.10 14.17 -6.67
CA LYS A 104 30.45 14.38 -7.21
C LYS A 104 30.86 13.29 -8.19
N ARG A 105 30.59 12.02 -7.88
CA ARG A 105 30.93 10.88 -8.76
C ARG A 105 30.13 10.86 -10.05
N LEU A 106 28.89 11.34 -9.99
CA LEU A 106 27.94 11.37 -11.10
C LEU A 106 27.94 12.70 -11.87
N ASN A 107 28.81 13.64 -11.49
CA ASN A 107 28.84 15.01 -12.04
C ASN A 107 27.48 15.73 -11.95
N GLN A 108 26.70 15.43 -10.91
CA GLN A 108 25.44 16.10 -10.61
C GLN A 108 25.72 17.29 -9.67
N SER A 109 25.20 18.46 -10.02
CA SER A 109 25.44 19.70 -9.26
C SER A 109 24.18 20.40 -8.79
N ARG A 110 23.02 20.02 -9.32
CA ARG A 110 21.71 20.61 -9.05
C ARG A 110 20.64 19.53 -9.11
N GLY A 111 19.50 19.82 -8.51
CA GLY A 111 18.36 18.92 -8.48
C GLY A 111 18.15 18.33 -7.09
N VAL A 112 17.05 17.60 -6.98
CA VAL A 112 16.72 16.81 -5.80
C VAL A 112 17.39 15.45 -5.96
N HIS A 113 18.05 15.01 -4.91
CA HIS A 113 18.66 13.68 -4.87
C HIS A 113 18.18 12.91 -3.67
N ILE A 114 17.99 11.61 -3.84
CA ILE A 114 17.43 10.71 -2.84
C ILE A 114 18.38 9.53 -2.66
N PHE A 115 18.67 9.16 -1.42
CA PHE A 115 19.42 7.95 -1.09
C PHE A 115 18.61 7.12 -0.09
N GLN A 116 18.38 5.86 -0.44
CA GLN A 116 17.52 4.96 0.33
C GLN A 116 18.27 3.73 0.77
N ASN A 117 17.89 3.19 1.91
CA ASN A 117 18.33 1.90 2.40
C ASN A 117 17.13 1.11 2.88
N MET A 118 17.02 -0.13 2.42
CA MET A 118 16.00 -1.08 2.83
C MET A 118 16.70 -2.33 3.32
N TYR A 119 16.42 -2.71 4.56
CA TYR A 119 17.06 -3.88 5.14
C TYR A 119 16.14 -4.53 6.18
N GLY A 120 16.35 -5.81 6.42
CA GLY A 120 15.44 -6.57 7.26
C GLY A 120 15.68 -8.06 7.22
N CYS A 121 14.78 -8.77 7.88
CA CYS A 121 14.74 -10.22 7.91
C CYS A 121 13.30 -10.73 7.97
N GLU A 122 13.14 -11.98 7.57
CA GLU A 122 11.92 -12.76 7.72
C GLU A 122 12.26 -14.06 8.45
N ILE A 123 11.42 -14.46 9.40
CA ILE A 123 11.51 -15.73 10.12
C ILE A 123 10.30 -16.57 9.75
N ASP A 124 10.58 -17.81 9.40
CA ASP A 124 9.60 -18.87 9.28
C ASP A 124 9.40 -19.58 10.64
N ASP A 125 8.19 -19.52 11.19
CA ASP A 125 7.87 -20.10 12.50
C ASP A 125 7.97 -21.64 12.53
N GLU A 126 7.89 -22.32 11.38
CA GLU A 126 7.89 -23.79 11.30
C GLU A 126 9.30 -24.36 11.17
N TYR A 127 10.14 -23.71 10.37
CA TYR A 127 11.48 -24.21 10.02
C TYR A 127 12.62 -23.42 10.68
N GLU A 128 12.30 -22.37 11.44
CA GLU A 128 13.25 -21.38 11.98
C GLU A 128 14.21 -20.83 10.92
N ARG A 129 13.78 -20.86 9.64
CA ARG A 129 14.56 -20.35 8.52
C ARG A 129 14.55 -18.83 8.59
N VAL A 130 15.75 -18.26 8.53
CA VAL A 130 15.95 -16.81 8.46
C VAL A 130 16.33 -16.46 7.03
N GLU A 131 15.54 -15.57 6.43
CA GLU A 131 15.91 -14.85 5.23
C GLU A 131 16.14 -13.38 5.58
N GLY A 132 16.90 -12.66 4.77
CA GLY A 132 17.10 -11.24 4.99
C GLY A 132 17.85 -10.56 3.87
N TRP A 133 17.80 -9.24 3.91
CA TRP A 133 18.25 -8.38 2.83
C TRP A 133 18.84 -7.09 3.39
N GLU A 134 19.76 -6.50 2.64
CA GLU A 134 20.20 -5.11 2.80
C GLU A 134 20.47 -4.56 1.39
N SER A 135 19.72 -3.56 0.98
CA SER A 135 19.84 -2.90 -0.32
C SER A 135 19.81 -1.39 -0.19
N PHE A 136 20.39 -0.73 -1.17
CA PHE A 136 20.41 0.72 -1.27
C PHE A 136 19.97 1.16 -2.67
N GLY A 137 19.24 2.27 -2.71
CA GLY A 137 18.81 2.94 -3.94
C GLY A 137 19.31 4.38 -4.00
N TYR A 138 19.48 4.89 -5.21
CA TYR A 138 19.87 6.28 -5.46
C TYR A 138 19.02 6.87 -6.58
N ASP A 139 18.39 8.02 -6.32
CA ASP A 139 17.46 8.71 -7.24
C ASP A 139 16.34 7.80 -7.80
N GLY A 140 15.89 6.82 -6.98
CA GLY A 140 14.81 5.89 -7.32
C GLY A 140 15.26 4.61 -8.02
N GLU A 141 16.54 4.46 -8.34
CA GLU A 141 17.10 3.28 -9.01
C GLU A 141 17.89 2.39 -8.04
N ASP A 142 17.90 1.08 -8.31
CA ASP A 142 18.73 0.13 -7.56
C ASP A 142 20.22 0.48 -7.65
N PHE A 143 20.92 0.53 -6.51
CA PHE A 143 22.30 0.99 -6.46
C PHE A 143 23.29 -0.11 -6.01
N ILE A 144 23.07 -0.71 -4.84
CA ILE A 144 23.92 -1.78 -4.30
C ILE A 144 23.12 -2.67 -3.35
N ALA A 145 23.34 -3.99 -3.36
CA ALA A 145 22.64 -4.93 -2.48
C ALA A 145 23.57 -6.02 -1.94
N PHE A 146 23.34 -6.49 -0.73
CA PHE A 146 24.15 -7.55 -0.12
C PHE A 146 23.59 -8.94 -0.46
N ASP A 147 24.42 -9.80 -1.08
CA ASP A 147 24.10 -11.20 -1.27
C ASP A 147 24.62 -12.01 -0.08
N LEU A 148 23.71 -12.45 0.78
CA LEU A 148 24.00 -13.22 1.97
C LEU A 148 24.66 -14.58 1.67
N LYS A 149 24.37 -15.19 0.51
CA LYS A 149 24.92 -16.52 0.15
C LYS A 149 26.38 -16.42 -0.28
N THR A 150 26.71 -15.39 -1.05
CA THR A 150 28.08 -15.18 -1.54
C THR A 150 28.90 -14.27 -0.64
N GLU A 151 28.27 -13.64 0.35
CA GLU A 151 28.86 -12.66 1.27
C GLU A 151 29.53 -11.50 0.51
N ARG A 152 28.87 -11.04 -0.56
CA ARG A 152 29.36 -9.99 -1.44
C ARG A 152 28.28 -9.01 -1.79
N TRP A 153 28.68 -7.78 -2.05
CA TRP A 153 27.79 -6.75 -2.55
C TRP A 153 27.59 -6.90 -4.07
N SER A 154 26.38 -6.79 -4.57
CA SER A 154 26.05 -6.67 -5.99
C SER A 154 25.87 -5.19 -6.34
N ALA A 155 26.31 -4.80 -7.53
CA ALA A 155 26.20 -3.43 -8.03
C ALA A 155 25.55 -3.46 -9.42
N PRO A 156 24.23 -3.25 -9.52
CA PRO A 156 23.51 -3.25 -10.81
C PRO A 156 23.95 -2.10 -11.74
N VAL A 157 24.47 -1.01 -11.16
CA VAL A 157 24.94 0.16 -11.90
C VAL A 157 26.45 0.36 -11.75
N HIS A 158 27.12 0.76 -12.83
CA HIS A 158 28.58 0.93 -12.84
C HIS A 158 29.06 1.94 -11.78
N GLN A 159 28.24 2.93 -11.48
CA GLN A 159 28.56 4.02 -10.56
C GLN A 159 28.64 3.55 -9.10
N ALA A 160 28.07 2.38 -8.79
CA ALA A 160 28.20 1.74 -7.49
C ALA A 160 29.47 0.88 -7.33
N PHE A 161 30.24 0.62 -8.40
CA PHE A 161 31.40 -0.31 -8.36
C PHE A 161 32.46 0.12 -7.36
N ILE A 162 32.72 1.42 -7.23
CA ILE A 162 33.69 1.94 -6.25
C ILE A 162 33.24 1.62 -4.82
N THR A 163 31.95 1.80 -4.52
CA THR A 163 31.38 1.49 -3.21
C THR A 163 31.39 -0.02 -2.95
N LYS A 164 30.95 -0.82 -3.94
CA LYS A 164 31.01 -2.29 -3.88
C LYS A 164 32.40 -2.79 -3.55
N ASN A 165 33.42 -2.39 -4.30
CA ASN A 165 34.79 -2.86 -4.07
C ASN A 165 35.32 -2.46 -2.69
N LYS A 166 34.97 -1.25 -2.21
CA LYS A 166 35.32 -0.80 -0.87
C LYS A 166 34.66 -1.68 0.20
N TRP A 167 33.36 -1.94 0.08
CA TRP A 167 32.60 -2.70 1.07
C TRP A 167 32.91 -4.20 1.04
N ASP A 168 33.19 -4.79 -0.13
CA ASP A 168 33.66 -6.17 -0.24
C ASP A 168 35.04 -6.38 0.40
N TYR A 169 35.92 -5.37 0.36
CA TYR A 169 37.24 -5.44 0.97
C TYR A 169 37.19 -5.22 2.50
N ASP A 170 36.16 -4.52 2.98
CA ASP A 170 35.92 -4.29 4.40
C ASP A 170 35.30 -5.52 5.06
N LYS A 171 36.17 -6.41 5.56
CA LYS A 171 35.75 -7.64 6.24
C LYS A 171 34.86 -7.39 7.46
N MET A 172 35.02 -6.24 8.13
CA MET A 172 34.17 -5.91 9.27
C MET A 172 32.75 -5.58 8.80
N LYS A 173 32.61 -4.74 7.77
CA LYS A 173 31.30 -4.40 7.19
C LYS A 173 30.55 -5.65 6.72
N VAL A 174 31.22 -6.57 6.01
CA VAL A 174 30.61 -7.84 5.57
C VAL A 174 30.16 -8.69 6.76
N ALA A 175 31.01 -8.83 7.78
CA ALA A 175 30.69 -9.61 8.98
C ALA A 175 29.54 -8.99 9.79
N GLU A 176 29.51 -7.66 9.94
CA GLU A 176 28.45 -6.93 10.64
C GLU A 176 27.10 -7.05 9.92
N THR A 177 27.06 -6.86 8.59
CA THR A 177 25.84 -7.03 7.79
C THR A 177 25.32 -8.47 7.90
N LYS A 178 26.19 -9.47 7.76
CA LYS A 178 25.82 -10.89 7.92
C LYS A 178 25.29 -11.19 9.33
N ASN A 179 25.98 -10.70 10.37
CA ASN A 179 25.57 -10.91 11.76
C ASN A 179 24.24 -10.22 12.05
N TYR A 180 24.02 -9.02 11.53
CA TYR A 180 22.75 -8.33 11.68
C TYR A 180 21.60 -9.15 11.07
N ILE A 181 21.74 -9.57 9.81
CA ILE A 181 20.70 -10.32 9.09
C ILE A 181 20.41 -11.66 9.76
N THR A 182 21.45 -12.41 10.14
CA THR A 182 21.28 -13.81 10.61
C THR A 182 21.04 -13.94 12.10
N GLN A 183 21.41 -12.95 12.92
CA GLN A 183 21.34 -13.03 14.38
C GLN A 183 20.53 -11.88 14.98
N THR A 184 20.96 -10.64 14.75
CA THR A 184 20.40 -9.47 15.44
C THR A 184 18.95 -9.20 15.03
N CYS A 185 18.67 -9.15 13.73
CA CYS A 185 17.32 -8.88 13.23
C CYS A 185 16.32 -9.94 13.69
N PRO A 186 16.59 -11.26 13.54
CA PRO A 186 15.67 -12.28 14.03
C PRO A 186 15.41 -12.22 15.54
N ALA A 187 16.45 -11.93 16.34
CA ALA A 187 16.30 -11.79 17.79
C ALA A 187 15.39 -10.61 18.16
N TRP A 188 15.55 -9.46 17.50
CA TRP A 188 14.69 -8.30 17.71
C TRP A 188 13.26 -8.54 17.21
N LEU A 189 13.09 -9.19 16.06
CA LEU A 189 11.78 -9.56 15.54
C LEU A 189 11.03 -10.47 16.54
N LYS A 190 11.66 -11.54 17.05
CA LYS A 190 11.07 -12.40 18.11
C LYS A 190 10.68 -11.60 19.35
N LYS A 191 11.50 -10.60 19.74
CA LYS A 191 11.22 -9.71 20.88
C LYS A 191 10.00 -8.81 20.61
N TYR A 192 9.90 -8.19 19.44
CA TYR A 192 8.75 -7.37 19.07
C TYR A 192 7.45 -8.19 18.95
N LEU A 193 7.52 -9.40 18.38
CA LEU A 193 6.38 -10.32 18.32
C LEU A 193 5.86 -10.67 19.73
N LYS A 194 6.75 -10.84 20.72
CA LYS A 194 6.36 -11.05 22.12
C LYS A 194 5.61 -9.84 22.70
N TYR A 195 6.06 -8.62 22.40
CA TYR A 195 5.38 -7.40 22.87
C TYR A 195 4.02 -7.21 22.21
N GLY A 196 3.97 -7.42 20.90
CA GLY A 196 2.81 -7.24 20.04
C GLY A 196 1.89 -8.44 19.96
N LYS A 197 2.13 -9.55 20.69
CA LYS A 197 1.40 -10.83 20.57
C LYS A 197 -0.12 -10.69 20.43
N ASN A 198 -0.75 -9.82 21.21
CA ASN A 198 -2.21 -9.64 21.16
C ASN A 198 -2.67 -8.78 19.97
N SER A 199 -1.81 -7.91 19.45
CA SER A 199 -2.10 -7.00 18.33
C SER A 199 -1.69 -7.59 16.97
N LEU A 200 -0.61 -8.39 16.92
CA LEU A 200 -0.03 -8.94 15.69
C LEU A 200 -0.65 -10.29 15.30
N VAL A 201 -1.23 -11.03 16.25
CA VAL A 201 -1.90 -12.33 16.00
C VAL A 201 -3.40 -12.16 15.71
N ARG A 202 -3.91 -10.92 15.64
CA ARG A 202 -5.30 -10.69 15.24
C ARG A 202 -5.48 -11.04 13.76
N THR A 203 -6.66 -11.53 13.41
CA THR A 203 -7.07 -11.68 12.02
C THR A 203 -8.37 -10.94 11.83
N ASP A 204 -8.31 -9.83 11.10
CA ASP A 204 -9.47 -9.00 10.80
C ASP A 204 -9.96 -9.38 9.40
N HIS A 205 -11.23 -9.78 9.29
CA HIS A 205 -11.81 -10.21 8.02
C HIS A 205 -12.10 -9.00 7.12
N PRO A 206 -11.80 -9.07 5.81
CA PRO A 206 -12.16 -8.00 4.88
C PRO A 206 -13.67 -7.89 4.72
N SER A 207 -14.12 -6.67 4.43
CA SER A 207 -15.34 -6.45 3.66
C SER A 207 -15.00 -6.33 2.18
N VAL A 208 -15.71 -7.06 1.32
CA VAL A 208 -15.50 -7.07 -0.13
C VAL A 208 -16.67 -6.42 -0.86
N TYR A 209 -16.36 -5.55 -1.82
CA TYR A 209 -17.33 -4.79 -2.59
C TYR A 209 -16.98 -4.78 -4.08
N PHE A 210 -17.99 -4.86 -4.94
CA PHE A 210 -17.84 -4.52 -6.35
C PHE A 210 -18.15 -3.05 -6.57
N LEU A 211 -17.19 -2.32 -7.14
CA LEU A 211 -17.28 -0.90 -7.42
C LEU A 211 -17.13 -0.67 -8.92
N GLN A 212 -17.98 0.16 -9.50
CA GLN A 212 -17.85 0.55 -10.90
C GLN A 212 -18.14 2.04 -11.08
N LYS A 213 -17.22 2.77 -11.72
CA LYS A 213 -17.34 4.21 -11.91
C LYS A 213 -18.46 4.57 -12.90
N SER A 214 -18.54 3.82 -14.00
CA SER A 214 -19.56 3.94 -15.04
C SER A 214 -19.74 2.60 -15.76
N SER A 215 -20.82 2.42 -16.53
CA SER A 215 -21.11 1.17 -17.23
C SER A 215 -20.04 0.73 -18.24
N SER A 216 -19.17 1.64 -18.67
CA SER A 216 -18.03 1.36 -19.57
C SER A 216 -16.69 1.31 -18.83
N SER A 217 -16.70 1.42 -17.50
CA SER A 217 -15.49 1.30 -16.68
C SER A 217 -15.31 -0.14 -16.23
N GLN A 218 -14.06 -0.52 -15.99
CA GLN A 218 -13.72 -1.78 -15.33
C GLN A 218 -14.47 -1.93 -14.00
N VAL A 219 -14.78 -3.17 -13.66
CA VAL A 219 -15.37 -3.52 -12.37
C VAL A 219 -14.23 -3.78 -11.40
N SER A 220 -14.19 -2.99 -10.33
CA SER A 220 -13.21 -3.14 -9.26
C SER A 220 -13.78 -4.07 -8.19
N CYS A 221 -13.10 -5.18 -7.91
CA CYS A 221 -13.32 -5.90 -6.66
C CYS A 221 -12.40 -5.27 -5.60
N HIS A 222 -12.99 -4.65 -4.59
CA HIS A 222 -12.28 -3.91 -3.54
C HIS A 222 -12.48 -4.60 -2.19
N ALA A 223 -11.38 -4.96 -1.55
CA ALA A 223 -11.35 -5.52 -0.20
C ALA A 223 -10.77 -4.48 0.76
N THR A 224 -11.37 -4.28 1.93
CA THR A 224 -10.87 -3.36 2.95
C THR A 224 -11.22 -3.83 4.36
N GLY A 225 -10.45 -3.37 5.35
CA GLY A 225 -10.64 -3.73 6.75
C GLY A 225 -9.97 -5.04 7.14
N PHE A 226 -9.03 -5.55 6.34
CA PHE A 226 -8.35 -6.80 6.63
C PHE A 226 -7.02 -6.59 7.34
N TYR A 227 -6.62 -7.57 8.14
CA TYR A 227 -5.32 -7.66 8.78
C TYR A 227 -4.96 -9.15 8.95
N PRO A 228 -3.71 -9.57 8.71
CA PRO A 228 -2.51 -8.77 8.39
C PRO A 228 -2.48 -8.28 6.93
N SER A 229 -1.44 -7.54 6.55
CA SER A 229 -1.23 -7.09 5.15
C SER A 229 -0.88 -8.21 4.18
N ARG A 230 -0.72 -9.46 4.64
CA ARG A 230 -0.43 -10.62 3.79
C ARG A 230 -1.73 -11.19 3.24
N ALA A 231 -2.14 -10.66 2.10
CA ALA A 231 -3.32 -11.09 1.38
C ALA A 231 -3.05 -11.23 -0.12
N GLU A 232 -3.81 -12.10 -0.76
CA GLU A 232 -3.82 -12.28 -2.21
C GLU A 232 -5.25 -12.11 -2.72
N MET A 233 -5.38 -11.51 -3.90
CA MET A 233 -6.69 -11.24 -4.50
C MET A 233 -6.57 -11.41 -6.01
N PHE A 234 -7.54 -12.12 -6.60
CA PHE A 234 -7.56 -12.44 -8.03
C PHE A 234 -8.99 -12.72 -8.51
N TRP A 235 -9.15 -12.77 -9.83
CA TRP A 235 -10.39 -13.15 -10.48
C TRP A 235 -10.34 -14.61 -10.94
N ARG A 236 -11.44 -15.33 -10.77
CA ARG A 236 -11.68 -16.63 -11.38
C ARG A 236 -12.84 -16.56 -12.35
N LYS A 237 -12.77 -17.38 -13.39
CA LYS A 237 -13.88 -17.68 -14.29
C LYS A 237 -14.10 -19.18 -14.34
N ASP A 238 -15.31 -19.63 -14.02
CA ASP A 238 -15.67 -21.06 -14.00
C ASP A 238 -14.70 -21.94 -13.17
N GLY A 239 -14.09 -21.36 -12.13
CA GLY A 239 -13.15 -22.03 -11.22
C GLY A 239 -11.67 -21.87 -11.57
N GLU A 240 -11.31 -21.30 -12.71
CA GLU A 240 -9.91 -21.07 -13.13
C GLU A 240 -9.51 -19.60 -12.96
N GLU A 241 -8.30 -19.35 -12.44
CA GLU A 241 -7.76 -17.99 -12.30
C GLU A 241 -7.49 -17.36 -13.67
N ILE A 242 -7.83 -16.08 -13.80
CA ILE A 242 -7.63 -15.30 -15.03
C ILE A 242 -6.67 -14.14 -14.80
N HIS A 243 -5.83 -13.89 -15.81
CA HIS A 243 -4.86 -12.79 -15.81
C HIS A 243 -5.08 -11.80 -16.96
N GLU A 244 -5.80 -12.20 -18.01
CA GLU A 244 -6.15 -11.32 -19.13
C GLU A 244 -7.20 -10.30 -18.68
N ASP A 245 -7.03 -9.04 -19.10
CA ASP A 245 -7.91 -7.92 -18.75
C ASP A 245 -8.07 -7.65 -17.24
N VAL A 246 -7.16 -8.19 -16.44
CA VAL A 246 -7.10 -8.02 -14.99
C VAL A 246 -5.98 -7.05 -14.63
N ASN A 247 -6.29 -6.06 -13.79
CA ASN A 247 -5.33 -5.15 -13.21
C ASN A 247 -5.36 -5.26 -11.68
N LYS A 248 -4.29 -5.82 -11.10
CA LYS A 248 -4.14 -5.98 -9.66
C LYS A 248 -3.51 -4.73 -9.05
N GLY A 249 -4.17 -4.17 -8.05
CA GLY A 249 -3.66 -3.06 -7.25
C GLY A 249 -2.75 -3.53 -6.12
N GLU A 250 -2.02 -2.57 -5.55
CA GLU A 250 -1.20 -2.76 -4.36
C GLU A 250 -2.05 -2.88 -3.08
N ILE A 251 -1.44 -3.39 -2.02
CA ILE A 251 -2.01 -3.38 -0.67
C ILE A 251 -1.68 -2.04 -0.03
N LEU A 252 -2.71 -1.31 0.39
CA LEU A 252 -2.59 0.03 0.96
C LEU A 252 -3.02 0.00 2.44
N PRO A 253 -2.34 0.73 3.34
CA PRO A 253 -2.75 0.84 4.72
C PRO A 253 -3.99 1.75 4.88
N ASN A 254 -4.80 1.45 5.89
CA ASN A 254 -5.87 2.30 6.40
C ASN A 254 -5.42 3.00 7.70
N ASN A 255 -6.09 4.10 8.06
CA ASN A 255 -5.77 4.87 9.27
C ASN A 255 -6.12 4.14 10.59
N ASP A 256 -6.91 3.06 10.52
CA ASP A 256 -7.29 2.23 11.66
C ASP A 256 -6.36 1.03 11.89
N GLY A 257 -5.25 0.96 11.14
CA GLY A 257 -4.28 -0.13 11.23
C GLY A 257 -4.72 -1.42 10.53
N THR A 258 -5.75 -1.36 9.68
CA THR A 258 -6.10 -2.41 8.71
C THR A 258 -5.56 -2.08 7.32
N PHE A 259 -5.81 -2.95 6.35
CA PHE A 259 -5.37 -2.80 4.97
C PHE A 259 -6.53 -2.85 3.98
N GLN A 260 -6.26 -2.40 2.77
CA GLN A 260 -7.16 -2.47 1.62
C GLN A 260 -6.41 -2.83 0.35
N MET A 261 -7.09 -3.45 -0.60
CA MET A 261 -6.56 -3.72 -1.93
C MET A 261 -7.69 -3.86 -2.94
N ARG A 262 -7.34 -3.87 -4.23
CA ARG A 262 -8.33 -4.09 -5.30
C ARG A 262 -7.77 -4.89 -6.46
N VAL A 263 -8.67 -5.53 -7.19
CA VAL A 263 -8.39 -6.15 -8.48
C VAL A 263 -9.48 -5.75 -9.46
N ASP A 264 -9.07 -5.03 -10.50
CA ASP A 264 -9.97 -4.50 -11.51
C ASP A 264 -10.05 -5.48 -12.69
N LEU A 265 -11.26 -5.71 -13.22
CA LEU A 265 -11.52 -6.56 -14.37
C LEU A 265 -12.24 -5.77 -15.46
N ASP A 266 -11.73 -5.83 -16.69
CA ASP A 266 -12.44 -5.32 -17.86
C ASP A 266 -13.49 -6.33 -18.34
N LEU A 267 -14.74 -5.85 -18.44
CA LEU A 267 -15.88 -6.62 -18.92
C LEU A 267 -16.55 -5.93 -20.12
N SER A 268 -15.90 -4.94 -20.73
CA SER A 268 -16.46 -4.14 -21.81
C SER A 268 -16.84 -4.96 -23.05
N SER A 269 -16.16 -6.08 -23.28
CA SER A 269 -16.42 -7.03 -24.38
C SER A 269 -17.35 -8.18 -24.00
N ILE A 270 -17.80 -8.26 -22.75
CA ILE A 270 -18.51 -9.41 -22.18
C ILE A 270 -19.98 -9.05 -21.88
N SER A 271 -20.91 -9.88 -22.35
CA SER A 271 -22.34 -9.71 -22.03
C SER A 271 -22.58 -9.79 -20.53
N SER A 272 -23.47 -8.96 -19.99
CA SER A 272 -23.79 -9.00 -18.56
C SER A 272 -24.41 -10.33 -18.10
N ASP A 273 -24.91 -11.15 -19.03
CA ASP A 273 -25.47 -12.46 -18.73
C ASP A 273 -24.37 -13.47 -18.33
N ASP A 274 -23.14 -13.27 -18.80
CA ASP A 274 -21.99 -14.12 -18.48
C ASP A 274 -21.26 -13.70 -17.19
N TRP A 275 -21.63 -12.57 -16.57
CA TRP A 275 -20.92 -12.04 -15.40
C TRP A 275 -20.97 -12.98 -14.19
N MET A 276 -22.04 -13.78 -14.06
CA MET A 276 -22.20 -14.77 -12.98
C MET A 276 -21.17 -15.89 -13.00
N ARG A 277 -20.43 -16.05 -14.10
CA ARG A 277 -19.33 -17.01 -14.25
C ARG A 277 -18.03 -16.50 -13.61
N TYR A 278 -17.97 -15.21 -13.31
CA TYR A 278 -16.81 -14.56 -12.72
C TYR A 278 -16.98 -14.44 -11.20
N GLU A 279 -15.92 -14.74 -10.49
CA GLU A 279 -15.85 -14.61 -9.04
C GLU A 279 -14.55 -13.95 -8.63
N CYS A 280 -14.65 -13.06 -7.64
CA CYS A 280 -13.52 -12.43 -7.02
C CYS A 280 -13.14 -13.21 -5.76
N VAL A 281 -11.86 -13.50 -5.62
CA VAL A 281 -11.32 -14.38 -4.59
C VAL A 281 -10.37 -13.57 -3.74
N PHE A 282 -10.54 -13.65 -2.44
CA PHE A 282 -9.64 -13.02 -1.48
C PHE A 282 -9.11 -14.07 -0.51
N GLN A 283 -7.78 -14.19 -0.45
CA GLN A 283 -7.05 -15.09 0.43
C GLN A 283 -6.31 -14.26 1.47
N LEU A 284 -6.54 -14.53 2.75
CA LEU A 284 -5.88 -13.83 3.85
C LEU A 284 -4.99 -14.81 4.62
N SER A 285 -3.77 -14.41 4.93
CA SER A 285 -2.92 -15.18 5.83
C SER A 285 -3.60 -15.34 7.20
N GLY A 286 -3.67 -16.59 7.69
CA GLY A 286 -4.33 -16.93 8.95
C GLY A 286 -5.79 -17.35 8.82
N LEU A 287 -6.44 -17.13 7.68
CA LEU A 287 -7.76 -17.68 7.39
C LEU A 287 -7.67 -18.99 6.64
N LYS A 288 -8.38 -20.03 7.11
CA LYS A 288 -8.41 -21.36 6.46
C LYS A 288 -9.23 -21.41 5.18
N GLU A 289 -10.16 -20.47 5.02
CA GLU A 289 -11.13 -20.46 3.94
C GLU A 289 -10.99 -19.16 3.14
N ASP A 290 -10.97 -19.32 1.82
CA ASP A 290 -10.97 -18.21 0.87
C ASP A 290 -12.32 -17.49 0.89
N LEU A 291 -12.30 -16.16 0.85
CA LEU A 291 -13.50 -15.38 0.67
C LEU A 291 -13.81 -15.23 -0.82
N VAL A 292 -14.82 -15.96 -1.29
CA VAL A 292 -15.25 -15.96 -2.69
C VAL A 292 -16.53 -15.14 -2.84
N THR A 293 -16.49 -14.12 -3.70
CA THR A 293 -17.65 -13.26 -4.00
C THR A 293 -17.97 -13.34 -5.49
N LYS A 294 -19.16 -13.85 -5.84
CA LYS A 294 -19.61 -13.93 -7.24
C LYS A 294 -20.02 -12.57 -7.79
N LEU A 295 -19.66 -12.28 -9.03
CA LEU A 295 -19.99 -11.02 -9.68
C LEU A 295 -21.46 -10.99 -10.11
N GLU A 296 -22.29 -10.43 -9.24
CA GLU A 296 -23.69 -10.13 -9.51
C GLU A 296 -23.84 -8.65 -9.87
N LYS A 297 -24.47 -8.36 -11.00
CA LYS A 297 -24.68 -6.99 -11.51
C LYS A 297 -25.37 -6.09 -10.49
N GLU A 298 -26.32 -6.65 -9.74
CA GLU A 298 -27.12 -5.97 -8.72
C GLU A 298 -26.30 -5.57 -7.48
N LYS A 299 -25.19 -6.28 -7.21
CA LYS A 299 -24.29 -6.01 -6.09
C LYS A 299 -23.24 -4.93 -6.41
N ILE A 300 -23.13 -4.51 -7.68
CA ILE A 300 -22.16 -3.50 -8.10
C ILE A 300 -22.61 -2.11 -7.64
N ARG A 301 -21.79 -1.48 -6.81
CA ARG A 301 -22.00 -0.12 -6.34
C ARG A 301 -21.42 0.84 -7.36
N THR A 302 -22.27 1.75 -7.83
CA THR A 302 -21.84 2.83 -8.73
C THR A 302 -22.17 4.19 -8.15
N ASN A 303 -21.30 5.16 -8.39
CA ASN A 303 -21.56 6.55 -8.01
C ASN A 303 -22.48 7.27 -9.02
N LYS A 304 -23.11 6.52 -9.94
CA LYS A 304 -23.99 7.04 -10.98
C LYS A 304 -25.38 7.32 -10.38
N LYS A 305 -25.49 8.34 -9.55
CA LYS A 305 -26.80 8.94 -9.24
C LYS A 305 -27.25 9.79 -10.44
N GLN A 306 -28.47 9.55 -10.91
CA GLN A 306 -29.23 10.57 -11.65
C GLN A 306 -29.49 11.74 -10.69
N CYS A 307 -28.67 12.79 -10.75
CA CYS A 307 -29.04 14.10 -10.18
C CYS A 307 -30.15 14.66 -11.10
N ASN A 308 -31.43 14.48 -10.76
CA ASN A 308 -32.52 15.25 -11.37
C ASN A 308 -32.59 16.61 -10.66
N CYS A 309 -31.92 17.62 -11.22
CA CYS A 309 -32.13 19.01 -10.81
C CYS A 309 -33.30 19.58 -11.61
N SER A 310 -34.39 19.93 -10.93
CA SER A 310 -35.48 20.71 -11.52
C SER A 310 -35.46 22.12 -10.93
N VAL A 311 -35.52 23.14 -11.79
CA VAL A 311 -35.58 24.54 -11.38
C VAL A 311 -37.05 24.93 -11.30
N LEU A 312 -37.56 25.18 -10.09
CA LEU A 312 -38.87 25.80 -9.90
C LEU A 312 -38.69 27.33 -9.91
N LEU A 313 -39.09 27.97 -11.01
CA LEU A 313 -39.17 29.42 -11.09
C LEU A 313 -40.36 29.91 -10.25
N SER A 314 -40.10 30.33 -9.01
CA SER A 314 -41.05 31.08 -8.20
C SER A 314 -41.03 32.56 -8.63
N ARG A 315 -42.21 33.15 -8.84
CA ARG A 315 -42.43 34.55 -9.28
C ARG A 315 -41.94 35.64 -8.32
N LYS A 316 -41.14 35.32 -7.29
CA LYS A 316 -40.53 36.29 -6.38
C LYS A 316 -39.08 35.92 -6.13
N GLU A 317 -38.17 36.37 -7.00
CA GLU A 317 -36.70 36.55 -6.85
C GLU A 317 -35.88 35.58 -5.94
N LYS A 318 -36.41 34.40 -5.62
CA LYS A 318 -35.76 33.35 -4.84
C LYS A 318 -35.90 32.06 -5.62
N CYS A 319 -34.79 31.60 -6.18
CA CYS A 319 -34.69 30.25 -6.74
C CYS A 319 -34.64 29.26 -5.57
N GLN A 320 -35.68 28.42 -5.43
CA GLN A 320 -35.62 27.24 -4.56
C GLN A 320 -35.13 26.06 -5.39
N PHE A 321 -34.07 25.41 -4.92
CA PHE A 321 -33.48 24.24 -5.57
C PHE A 321 -33.86 22.99 -4.77
N VAL A 322 -34.39 21.98 -5.46
CA VAL A 322 -34.68 20.67 -4.88
C VAL A 322 -33.75 19.65 -5.52
N CYS A 323 -32.84 19.08 -4.73
CA CYS A 323 -32.04 17.93 -5.12
C CYS A 323 -32.64 16.69 -4.45
N SER A 324 -33.37 15.87 -5.20
CA SER A 324 -33.90 14.59 -4.68
C SER A 324 -32.92 13.46 -4.95
N LYS A 325 -32.60 12.68 -3.91
CA LYS A 325 -31.88 11.41 -3.99
C LYS A 325 -32.94 10.31 -4.14
N THR A 326 -33.00 9.62 -5.28
CA THR A 326 -33.98 8.52 -5.45
C THR A 326 -33.49 7.25 -4.75
N ASN A 327 -33.71 7.20 -3.44
CA ASN A 327 -34.36 6.11 -2.68
C ASN A 327 -34.17 6.44 -1.19
N THR A 328 -35.31 6.78 -0.57
CA THR A 328 -35.55 7.13 0.84
C THR A 328 -34.80 8.36 1.40
N ASP A 329 -35.60 9.26 1.97
CA ASP A 329 -35.30 10.54 2.66
C ASP A 329 -34.99 11.78 1.80
N ILE A 330 -36.03 12.62 1.68
CA ILE A 330 -35.95 14.01 1.22
C ILE A 330 -35.54 14.87 2.42
N GLU A 331 -34.27 15.27 2.50
CA GLU A 331 -33.83 16.29 3.46
C GLU A 331 -33.80 17.66 2.77
N LEU A 332 -34.79 18.52 3.05
CA LEU A 332 -34.75 19.93 2.66
C LEU A 332 -33.76 20.65 3.58
N LYS A 333 -32.54 20.89 3.10
CA LYS A 333 -31.57 21.74 3.80
C LYS A 333 -31.27 23.00 3.01
N GLN A 334 -31.44 24.13 3.70
CA GLN A 334 -31.13 25.46 3.22
C GLN A 334 -29.66 25.71 3.58
N TYR A 335 -28.76 25.66 2.60
CA TYR A 335 -27.33 25.90 2.82
C TYR A 335 -27.02 27.38 2.59
N SER A 336 -26.53 28.05 3.62
CA SER A 336 -26.11 29.46 3.58
C SER A 336 -24.63 29.67 3.29
N ASP A 337 -23.81 28.60 3.28
CA ASP A 337 -22.35 28.70 3.09
C ASP A 337 -21.81 27.75 2.01
N LEU A 338 -21.00 28.31 1.11
CA LEU A 338 -20.44 27.65 -0.08
C LEU A 338 -19.35 26.60 0.23
N GLY A 339 -18.80 26.60 1.45
CA GLY A 339 -17.69 25.73 1.85
C GLY A 339 -18.05 24.25 2.04
N GLU A 340 -19.30 23.94 2.43
CA GLU A 340 -19.71 22.54 2.72
C GLU A 340 -20.10 21.72 1.47
N ILE A 341 -20.23 22.36 0.31
CA ILE A 341 -20.80 21.73 -0.90
C ILE A 341 -19.77 20.85 -1.63
N PHE A 342 -18.48 21.18 -1.52
CA PHE A 342 -17.42 20.52 -2.30
C PHE A 342 -17.13 19.07 -1.90
N PHE A 343 -17.45 18.67 -0.67
CA PHE A 343 -17.14 17.33 -0.16
C PHE A 343 -18.29 16.31 -0.24
N ARG A 344 -19.53 16.76 -0.51
CA ARG A 344 -20.72 15.88 -0.41
C ARG A 344 -21.37 15.47 -1.73
N PHE A 345 -20.99 16.07 -2.86
CA PHE A 345 -21.66 15.84 -4.14
C PHE A 345 -20.68 15.42 -5.26
N PRO A 346 -21.12 14.55 -6.20
CA PRO A 346 -20.29 14.16 -7.34
C PRO A 346 -19.99 15.36 -8.26
N LEU A 347 -18.81 15.34 -8.90
CA LEU A 347 -18.25 16.40 -9.76
C LEU A 347 -19.23 17.04 -10.78
N LYS A 348 -20.17 16.26 -11.33
CA LYS A 348 -21.19 16.81 -12.25
C LYS A 348 -22.19 17.75 -11.56
N CYS A 349 -22.56 17.49 -10.31
CA CYS A 349 -23.49 18.33 -9.56
C CYS A 349 -22.75 19.59 -9.03
N ILE A 350 -21.43 19.53 -8.85
CA ILE A 350 -20.55 20.70 -8.64
C ILE A 350 -20.48 21.58 -9.90
N TYR A 351 -20.34 20.98 -11.09
CA TYR A 351 -20.29 21.72 -12.36
C TYR A 351 -21.59 22.52 -12.64
N CYS A 352 -22.76 21.91 -12.38
CA CYS A 352 -24.05 22.64 -12.44
C CYS A 352 -24.09 23.82 -11.45
N PHE A 353 -23.56 23.63 -10.23
CA PHE A 353 -23.48 24.68 -9.21
C PHE A 353 -22.57 25.84 -9.65
N ILE A 354 -21.42 25.54 -10.25
CA ILE A 354 -20.47 26.55 -10.77
C ILE A 354 -21.08 27.33 -11.95
N VAL A 355 -21.74 26.64 -12.89
CA VAL A 355 -22.45 27.29 -14.02
C VAL A 355 -23.58 28.19 -13.51
N LEU A 356 -24.29 27.79 -12.46
CA LEU A 356 -25.35 28.59 -11.83
C LEU A 356 -24.83 29.81 -11.05
N ILE A 357 -23.70 29.70 -10.35
CA ILE A 357 -23.02 30.85 -9.70
C ILE A 357 -22.53 31.83 -10.77
N PHE A 358 -21.98 31.32 -11.87
CA PHE A 358 -21.54 32.14 -13.00
C PHE A 358 -22.70 32.93 -13.64
N LEU A 359 -23.87 32.30 -13.80
CA LEU A 359 -25.09 32.93 -14.33
C LEU A 359 -25.79 33.87 -13.32
N HIS A 360 -25.67 33.61 -12.02
CA HIS A 360 -26.18 34.51 -10.96
C HIS A 360 -25.35 35.79 -10.88
N ASN A 361 -24.02 35.69 -10.98
CA ASN A 361 -23.10 36.82 -10.95
C ASN A 361 -22.97 37.55 -12.30
N ASN A 362 -23.45 36.96 -13.41
CA ASN A 362 -23.47 37.58 -14.73
C ASN A 362 -24.86 37.47 -15.39
N PRO A 363 -25.87 38.24 -14.92
CA PRO A 363 -27.24 38.13 -15.40
C PRO A 363 -27.42 38.44 -16.90
N SER A 364 -26.47 39.14 -17.53
CA SER A 364 -26.46 39.44 -18.97
C SER A 364 -26.11 38.25 -19.87
N LYS A 365 -25.60 37.14 -19.29
CA LYS A 365 -25.21 35.93 -20.05
C LYS A 365 -26.25 34.80 -20.02
N LYS A 366 -27.45 35.06 -19.49
CA LYS A 366 -28.54 34.06 -19.35
C LYS A 366 -29.08 33.47 -20.66
N GLY A 367 -28.73 34.00 -21.83
CA GLY A 367 -29.24 33.54 -23.12
C GLY A 367 -28.24 32.81 -24.03
N ILE A 368 -27.03 32.46 -23.55
CA ILE A 368 -25.93 31.97 -24.40
C ILE A 368 -25.50 30.51 -24.07
N LEU A 369 -26.16 29.83 -23.12
CA LEU A 369 -25.84 28.45 -22.75
C LEU A 369 -27.08 27.54 -22.79
#